data_AF-A0A165YAF7-F1
#
_entry.id   AF-A0A165YAF7-F1
#
_cell.length_a   1.000
_cell.length_b   1.000
_cell.length_c   1.000
_cell.angle_alpha   90.00
_cell.angle_beta   90.00
_cell.angle_gamma   90.00
#
_symmetry.space_group_name_H-M   'P 1'
#
loop_
_entity.id
_entity.type
_entity.pdbx_description
1 polymer ?
#
loop_
_entity_poly.entity_id
_entity_poly.type
_entity_poly.pdbx_seq_one_letter_code
_entity_poly.pdbx_strand_id
1 'polypeptide(L)'
;LLGHFNINIFDDGWLQRDVSLGNIILLETPEKRDARTAQLCEGMLIDADHVIRRWDKTGIRSEHRSGTLPYLSLRLLNVWTWSDTNKIPHSVMDDLESFVWVILHVILLKVKFTRQEAWLQQLSEPKQSAHHSFRFAMQSSFTKPDFQLIKDQAFSPYFPVLRKLFTLSIEGEAASYELEELASAGQLTKDHVQKTCKIYYQKYLAILFDASESNSLPDSW
;
A
#
# COMPACT_ATOMS: atom_id res chain seq x y z
N LEU A 1 -3.26 5.49 -7.29
CA LEU A 1 -2.98 6.30 -6.08
C LEU A 1 -3.74 7.64 -6.05
N LEU A 2 -3.63 8.50 -7.07
CA LEU A 2 -4.29 9.83 -7.09
C LEU A 2 -5.82 9.78 -6.95
N GLY A 3 -6.49 8.85 -7.64
CA GLY A 3 -7.93 8.66 -7.48
C GLY A 3 -8.32 8.20 -6.07
N HIS A 4 -7.53 7.29 -5.48
CA HIS A 4 -7.73 6.82 -4.09
C HIS A 4 -7.49 7.95 -3.08
N PHE A 5 -6.46 8.79 -3.29
CA PHE A 5 -6.25 10.01 -2.51
C PHE A 5 -7.46 10.94 -2.56
N ASN A 6 -8.00 11.20 -3.75
CA ASN A 6 -9.11 12.13 -3.90
C ASN A 6 -10.39 11.60 -3.22
N ILE A 7 -10.69 10.32 -3.40
CA ILE A 7 -11.85 9.70 -2.77
C ILE A 7 -11.71 9.67 -1.24
N ASN A 8 -10.51 9.39 -0.73
CA ASN A 8 -10.27 9.33 0.71
C ASN A 8 -10.30 10.72 1.37
N ILE A 9 -9.66 11.71 0.77
CA ILE A 9 -9.55 13.05 1.36
C ILE A 9 -10.80 13.90 1.13
N PHE A 10 -11.40 13.84 -0.06
CA PHE A 10 -12.47 14.77 -0.45
C PHE A 10 -13.86 14.14 -0.48
N ASP A 11 -14.01 12.86 -0.83
CA ASP A 11 -15.33 12.22 -1.05
C ASP A 11 -15.72 11.25 0.07
N ASP A 12 -15.49 11.65 1.32
CA ASP A 12 -15.96 10.98 2.53
C ASP A 12 -15.14 9.79 3.08
N GLY A 13 -13.81 9.79 2.98
CA GLY A 13 -12.96 8.96 3.84
C GLY A 13 -13.12 7.45 3.63
N TRP A 14 -13.23 7.01 2.38
CA TRP A 14 -13.38 5.60 2.04
C TRP A 14 -12.06 4.82 2.14
N LEU A 15 -12.15 3.58 2.61
CA LEU A 15 -11.06 2.60 2.62
C LEU A 15 -11.31 1.57 1.53
N GLN A 16 -10.29 1.19 0.76
CA GLN A 16 -10.43 0.19 -0.30
C GLN A 16 -10.40 -1.22 0.28
N ARG A 17 -9.45 -1.49 1.18
CA ARG A 17 -9.21 -2.78 1.85
C ARG A 17 -8.79 -3.96 0.97
N ASP A 18 -8.86 -3.83 -0.36
CA ASP A 18 -8.41 -4.86 -1.30
C ASP A 18 -7.72 -4.25 -2.52
N VAL A 19 -6.63 -3.52 -2.27
CA VAL A 19 -5.72 -3.08 -3.33
C VAL A 19 -4.87 -4.28 -3.78
N SER A 20 -5.06 -4.72 -5.02
CA SER A 20 -4.36 -5.88 -5.60
C SER A 20 -4.11 -5.69 -7.10
N LEU A 21 -3.26 -6.52 -7.72
CA LEU A 21 -3.06 -6.48 -9.18
C LEU A 21 -4.35 -6.81 -9.94
N GLY A 22 -5.16 -7.75 -9.44
CA GLY A 22 -6.43 -8.12 -10.06
C GLY A 22 -7.46 -6.99 -10.03
N ASN A 23 -7.31 -6.07 -9.08
CA ASN A 23 -8.20 -4.94 -8.90
C ASN A 23 -7.68 -3.65 -9.55
N ILE A 24 -6.63 -3.70 -10.36
CA ILE A 24 -6.15 -2.54 -11.12
C ILE A 24 -6.23 -2.86 -12.61
N ILE A 25 -7.09 -2.14 -13.33
CA ILE A 25 -7.15 -2.20 -14.79
C ILE A 25 -6.30 -1.08 -15.38
N LEU A 26 -5.58 -1.37 -16.45
CA LEU A 26 -4.97 -0.34 -17.29
C LEU A 26 -5.98 0.04 -18.38
N LEU A 27 -6.15 1.35 -18.59
CA LEU A 27 -7.05 1.86 -19.62
C LEU A 27 -6.31 1.86 -20.96
N GLU A 28 -6.93 1.32 -22.01
CA GLU A 28 -6.36 1.28 -23.36
C GLU A 28 -6.10 2.69 -23.90
N THR A 29 -6.94 3.65 -23.52
CA THR A 29 -6.74 5.08 -23.77
C THR A 29 -6.82 5.82 -22.44
N PRO A 30 -5.81 6.64 -22.09
CA PRO A 30 -5.84 7.42 -20.86
C PRO A 30 -7.06 8.36 -20.83
N GLU A 31 -7.83 8.34 -19.74
CA GLU A 31 -9.08 9.10 -19.62
C GLU A 31 -8.97 10.24 -18.61
N LYS A 32 -9.55 11.41 -18.93
CA LYS A 32 -9.69 12.50 -17.97
C LYS A 32 -10.94 12.28 -17.11
N ARG A 33 -10.77 11.79 -15.88
CA ARG A 33 -11.90 11.45 -15.00
C ARG A 33 -12.15 12.39 -13.83
N ASP A 34 -11.15 13.16 -13.39
CA ASP A 34 -11.35 14.17 -12.35
C ASP A 34 -11.07 15.56 -12.93
N ALA A 35 -12.02 16.48 -12.80
CA ALA A 35 -11.82 17.88 -13.16
C ALA A 35 -10.71 18.54 -12.30
N ARG A 36 -10.39 17.95 -11.14
CA ARG A 36 -9.40 18.43 -10.18
C ARG A 36 -7.97 17.99 -10.50
N THR A 37 -7.76 17.03 -11.40
CA THR A 37 -6.42 16.60 -11.84
C THR A 37 -6.25 16.87 -13.33
N ALA A 38 -5.21 17.61 -13.70
CA ALA A 38 -4.91 17.90 -15.11
C ALA A 38 -4.35 16.68 -15.87
N GLN A 39 -3.94 15.63 -15.16
CA GLN A 39 -3.36 14.41 -15.74
C GLN A 39 -4.43 13.42 -16.21
N LEU A 40 -4.14 12.74 -17.31
CA LEU A 40 -4.94 11.62 -17.80
C LEU A 40 -4.72 10.40 -16.90
N CYS A 41 -5.79 9.69 -16.61
CA CYS A 41 -5.76 8.48 -15.81
C CYS A 41 -5.45 7.30 -16.73
N GLU A 42 -4.34 6.60 -16.46
CA GLU A 42 -3.89 5.44 -17.26
C GLU A 42 -4.30 4.11 -16.64
N GLY A 43 -4.74 4.11 -15.38
CA GLY A 43 -5.16 2.91 -14.68
C GLY A 43 -6.18 3.20 -13.58
N MET A 44 -7.10 2.26 -13.39
CA MET A 44 -8.26 2.39 -12.51
C MET A 44 -8.27 1.25 -11.49
N LEU A 45 -8.46 1.63 -10.23
CA LEU A 45 -8.78 0.68 -9.17
C LEU A 45 -10.24 0.28 -9.32
N ILE A 46 -10.48 -0.99 -9.57
CA ILE A 46 -11.80 -1.63 -9.68
C ILE A 46 -12.08 -2.44 -8.42
N ASP A 47 -13.26 -3.04 -8.38
CA ASP A 47 -13.75 -3.85 -7.27
C ASP A 47 -13.93 -3.05 -5.98
N ALA A 48 -15.11 -2.43 -5.87
CA ALA A 48 -15.52 -1.66 -4.70
C ALA A 48 -16.29 -2.49 -3.68
N ASP A 49 -16.38 -3.82 -3.84
CA ASP A 49 -17.21 -4.68 -2.98
C ASP A 49 -16.69 -4.69 -1.53
N HIS A 50 -15.43 -4.33 -1.32
CA HIS A 50 -14.77 -4.27 -0.01
C HIS A 50 -14.64 -2.84 0.55
N VAL A 51 -15.16 -1.84 -0.16
CA VAL A 51 -15.02 -0.43 0.17
C VAL A 51 -15.96 -0.03 1.30
N ILE A 52 -15.42 0.60 2.36
CA ILE A 52 -16.22 1.04 3.53
C ILE A 52 -15.96 2.50 3.87
N ARG A 53 -16.99 3.18 4.41
CA ARG A 53 -16.83 4.52 5.01
C ARG A 53 -16.19 4.40 6.38
N ARG A 54 -15.14 5.17 6.63
CA ARG A 54 -14.33 5.06 7.86
C ARG A 54 -15.06 5.40 9.16
N TRP A 55 -16.16 6.15 9.14
CA TRP A 55 -16.87 6.63 10.34
C TRP A 55 -18.22 5.97 10.60
N ASP A 56 -18.53 4.86 9.92
CA ASP A 56 -19.77 4.14 10.20
C ASP A 56 -19.64 3.44 11.57
N LYS A 57 -20.00 4.18 12.64
CA LYS A 57 -19.82 3.81 14.06
C LYS A 57 -20.63 2.59 14.49
N THR A 58 -21.49 2.05 13.64
CA THR A 58 -22.41 0.94 13.97
C THR A 58 -21.96 -0.42 13.44
N GLY A 59 -20.79 -0.53 12.83
CA GLY A 59 -20.39 -1.77 12.19
C GLY A 59 -18.90 -2.02 12.26
N ILE A 60 -18.44 -2.48 13.42
CA ILE A 60 -17.35 -3.45 13.43
C ILE A 60 -17.90 -4.70 12.75
N ARG A 61 -17.94 -4.69 11.42
CA ARG A 61 -18.37 -5.84 10.62
C ARG A 61 -17.14 -6.72 10.43
N SER A 62 -17.14 -7.84 11.14
CA SER A 62 -16.39 -9.01 10.74
C SER A 62 -16.92 -9.45 9.38
N GLU A 63 -16.17 -9.24 8.31
CA GLU A 63 -16.44 -9.87 7.04
C GLU A 63 -15.18 -10.63 6.66
N HIS A 64 -15.28 -11.95 6.62
CA HIS A 64 -14.20 -12.95 6.50
C HIS A 64 -13.42 -12.90 5.17
N ARG A 65 -13.18 -11.72 4.60
CA ARG A 65 -12.51 -11.52 3.31
C ARG A 65 -11.50 -10.38 3.43
N SER A 66 -10.42 -10.66 4.15
CA SER A 66 -9.37 -9.72 4.55
C SER A 66 -8.36 -9.48 3.42
N GLY A 67 -8.80 -8.91 2.29
CA GLY A 67 -7.94 -8.53 1.18
C GLY A 67 -7.16 -9.68 0.54
N THR A 68 -6.39 -9.35 -0.50
CA THR A 68 -5.56 -10.33 -1.20
C THR A 68 -4.21 -10.48 -0.46
N LEU A 69 -3.93 -11.67 0.09
CA LEU A 69 -2.80 -11.98 1.00
C LEU A 69 -1.43 -11.35 0.61
N PRO A 70 -0.99 -11.36 -0.66
CA PRO A 70 0.29 -10.79 -1.08
C PRO A 70 0.40 -9.26 -0.91
N TYR A 71 -0.74 -8.56 -0.82
CA TYR A 71 -0.79 -7.10 -0.80
C TYR A 71 -1.25 -6.53 0.54
N LEU A 72 -1.90 -7.34 1.39
CA LEU A 72 -2.34 -6.93 2.72
C LEU A 72 -1.17 -6.34 3.53
N SER A 73 -1.30 -5.16 4.15
CA SER A 73 -0.22 -4.55 4.93
C SER A 73 0.37 -5.49 6.00
N LEU A 74 1.65 -5.31 6.33
CA LEU A 74 2.32 -6.17 7.32
C LEU A 74 1.64 -6.12 8.68
N ARG A 75 1.16 -4.95 9.09
CA ARG A 75 0.41 -4.78 10.33
C ARG A 75 -0.88 -5.59 10.35
N LEU A 76 -1.70 -5.51 9.29
CA LEU A 76 -2.94 -6.28 9.20
C LEU A 76 -2.66 -7.78 9.10
N LEU A 77 -1.62 -8.17 8.35
CA LEU A 77 -1.18 -9.55 8.24
C LEU A 77 -0.69 -10.09 9.60
N ASN A 78 -0.05 -9.25 10.41
CA ASN A 78 0.38 -9.59 11.76
C ASN A 78 -0.82 -9.85 12.68
N VAL A 79 -1.77 -8.93 12.72
CA VAL A 79 -3.01 -9.12 13.49
C VAL A 79 -3.75 -10.37 13.02
N TRP A 80 -3.86 -10.60 11.72
CA TRP A 80 -4.54 -11.78 11.19
C TRP A 80 -3.84 -13.10 11.55
N THR A 81 -2.50 -13.11 11.59
CA THR A 81 -1.75 -14.33 11.88
C THR A 81 -1.75 -14.69 13.37
N TRP A 82 -1.73 -13.69 14.27
CA TRP A 82 -1.47 -13.89 15.69
C TRP A 82 -2.57 -13.41 16.64
N SER A 83 -3.64 -12.81 16.13
CA SER A 83 -4.76 -12.35 16.96
C SER A 83 -6.01 -13.20 16.72
N ASP A 84 -6.63 -13.65 17.81
CA ASP A 84 -7.98 -14.24 17.79
C ASP A 84 -9.08 -13.18 17.63
N THR A 85 -8.71 -11.91 17.49
CA THR A 85 -9.68 -10.83 17.34
C THR A 85 -10.16 -10.75 15.90
N ASN A 86 -11.45 -11.02 15.68
CA ASN A 86 -12.14 -10.82 14.40
C ASN A 86 -12.28 -9.32 13.99
N LYS A 87 -11.51 -8.43 14.63
CA LYS A 87 -11.63 -6.98 14.51
C LYS A 87 -10.28 -6.42 14.13
N ILE A 88 -10.03 -6.36 12.82
CA ILE A 88 -8.80 -5.77 12.30
C ILE A 88 -9.12 -4.31 11.91
N PRO A 89 -8.64 -3.30 12.66
CA PRO A 89 -8.87 -1.90 12.31
C PRO A 89 -8.05 -1.56 11.06
N HIS A 90 -8.68 -1.58 9.89
CA HIS A 90 -8.05 -1.18 8.64
C HIS A 90 -7.91 0.35 8.59
N SER A 91 -6.75 0.82 8.20
CA SER A 91 -6.36 2.23 8.07
C SER A 91 -6.00 2.56 6.62
N VAL A 92 -6.08 3.83 6.27
CA VAL A 92 -5.59 4.36 4.99
C VAL A 92 -4.12 4.01 4.75
N MET A 93 -3.35 3.91 5.83
CA MET A 93 -1.93 3.56 5.73
C MET A 93 -1.73 2.12 5.26
N ASP A 94 -2.69 1.24 5.53
CA ASP A 94 -2.65 -0.13 5.03
C ASP A 94 -2.95 -0.21 3.54
N ASP A 95 -3.90 0.59 3.04
CA ASP A 95 -4.12 0.75 1.59
C ASP A 95 -2.86 1.30 0.90
N LEU A 96 -2.20 2.30 1.52
CA LEU A 96 -0.96 2.88 1.02
C LEU A 96 0.18 1.86 0.97
N GLU A 97 0.37 1.08 2.02
CA GLU A 97 1.35 -0.01 2.03
C GLU A 97 1.01 -1.06 0.96
N SER A 98 -0.27 -1.38 0.76
CA SER A 98 -0.72 -2.31 -0.27
C SER A 98 -0.30 -1.86 -1.68
N PHE A 99 -0.35 -0.55 -1.97
CA PHE A 99 0.20 -0.01 -3.23
C PHE A 99 1.71 -0.25 -3.37
N VAL A 100 2.49 -0.18 -2.28
CA VAL A 100 3.93 -0.48 -2.33
C VAL A 100 4.17 -1.94 -2.70
N TRP A 101 3.39 -2.86 -2.12
CA TRP A 101 3.47 -4.29 -2.46
C TRP A 101 3.07 -4.56 -3.91
N VAL A 102 2.07 -3.86 -4.44
CA VAL A 102 1.71 -3.91 -5.86
C VAL A 102 2.87 -3.42 -6.74
N ILE A 103 3.45 -2.25 -6.45
CA ILE A 103 4.58 -1.69 -7.20
C ILE A 103 5.74 -2.68 -7.21
N LEU A 104 6.10 -3.23 -6.05
CA LEU A 104 7.13 -4.26 -5.95
C LEU A 104 6.78 -5.46 -6.84
N HIS A 105 5.57 -6.00 -6.74
CA HIS A 105 5.15 -7.15 -7.53
C HIS A 105 5.27 -6.87 -9.04
N VAL A 106 4.85 -5.68 -9.52
CA VAL A 106 5.02 -5.29 -10.93
C VAL A 106 6.50 -5.28 -11.33
N ILE A 107 7.36 -4.69 -10.51
CA ILE A 107 8.82 -4.69 -10.74
C ILE A 107 9.34 -6.13 -10.82
N LEU A 108 8.92 -7.02 -9.92
CA LEU A 108 9.31 -8.43 -9.92
C LEU A 108 8.83 -9.18 -11.16
N LEU A 109 7.72 -8.78 -11.80
CA LEU A 109 7.26 -9.39 -13.05
C LEU A 109 8.00 -8.87 -14.28
N LYS A 110 8.44 -7.60 -14.25
CA LYS A 110 9.03 -6.91 -15.40
C LYS A 110 10.55 -6.96 -15.43
N VAL A 111 11.19 -6.99 -14.26
CA VAL A 111 12.65 -6.90 -14.11
C VAL A 111 13.22 -8.27 -13.81
N LYS A 112 14.11 -8.73 -14.68
CA LYS A 112 14.84 -9.97 -14.45
C LYS A 112 16.01 -9.73 -13.52
N PHE A 113 16.06 -10.48 -12.42
CA PHE A 113 17.17 -10.47 -11.46
C PHE A 113 17.28 -11.82 -10.77
N THR A 114 18.42 -12.07 -10.13
CA THR A 114 18.84 -13.39 -9.63
C THR A 114 17.85 -14.04 -8.65
N ARG A 115 17.09 -13.24 -7.89
CA ARG A 115 16.16 -13.73 -6.86
C ARG A 115 14.68 -13.59 -7.24
N GLN A 116 14.40 -13.21 -8.48
CA GLN A 116 13.05 -12.93 -8.97
C GLN A 116 12.08 -14.08 -8.69
N GLU A 117 12.41 -15.28 -9.16
CA GLU A 117 11.54 -16.46 -9.02
C GLU A 117 11.31 -16.82 -7.55
N ALA A 118 12.37 -16.79 -6.74
CA ALA A 118 12.26 -17.07 -5.31
C ALA A 118 11.32 -16.07 -4.61
N TRP A 119 11.43 -14.77 -4.93
CA TRP A 119 10.57 -13.75 -4.35
C TRP A 119 9.11 -13.87 -4.82
N LEU A 120 8.88 -14.20 -6.09
CA LEU A 120 7.53 -14.43 -6.62
C LEU A 120 6.86 -15.67 -5.99
N GLN A 121 7.62 -16.76 -5.83
CA GLN A 121 7.14 -17.96 -5.13
C GLN A 121 6.79 -17.66 -3.68
N GLN A 122 7.63 -16.89 -2.98
CA GLN A 122 7.38 -16.53 -1.58
C GLN A 122 6.22 -15.54 -1.42
N LEU A 123 6.01 -14.63 -2.37
CA LEU A 123 4.79 -13.81 -2.43
C LEU A 123 3.53 -14.63 -2.75
N SER A 124 3.68 -15.84 -3.28
CA SER A 124 2.58 -16.77 -3.55
C SER A 124 2.35 -17.76 -2.41
N GLU A 125 3.10 -17.66 -1.30
CA GLU A 125 2.98 -18.56 -0.15
C GLU A 125 1.58 -18.45 0.48
N PRO A 126 0.80 -19.56 0.52
CA PRO A 126 -0.55 -19.53 1.08
C PRO A 126 -0.58 -19.49 2.63
N LYS A 127 0.49 -19.93 3.30
CA LYS A 127 0.53 -19.96 4.77
C LYS A 127 0.82 -18.56 5.33
N GLN A 128 -0.19 -17.96 5.94
CA GLN A 128 -0.14 -16.60 6.52
C GLN A 128 1.12 -16.31 7.36
N SER A 129 1.49 -17.21 8.27
CA SER A 129 2.67 -17.01 9.13
C SER A 129 3.98 -16.98 8.36
N ALA A 130 4.14 -17.86 7.37
CA ALA A 130 5.34 -17.91 6.53
C ALA A 130 5.38 -16.67 5.61
N HIS A 131 4.22 -16.30 5.07
CA HIS A 131 4.02 -15.12 4.25
C HIS A 131 4.40 -13.83 5.00
N HIS A 132 3.98 -13.70 6.26
CA HIS A 132 4.37 -12.57 7.11
C HIS A 132 5.86 -12.54 7.37
N SER A 133 6.46 -13.63 7.87
CA SER A 133 7.89 -13.67 8.19
C SER A 133 8.75 -13.28 6.99
N PHE A 134 8.36 -13.73 5.79
CA PHE A 134 9.03 -13.38 4.56
C PHE A 134 8.90 -11.88 4.23
N ARG A 135 7.69 -11.34 4.18
CA ARG A 135 7.46 -9.93 3.83
C ARG A 135 8.06 -8.99 4.87
N PHE A 136 8.06 -9.36 6.13
CA PHE A 136 8.74 -8.62 7.20
C PHE A 136 10.26 -8.56 6.94
N ALA A 137 10.87 -9.70 6.61
CA ALA A 137 12.29 -9.75 6.28
C ALA A 137 12.62 -8.96 5.00
N MET A 138 11.73 -9.00 4.01
CA MET A 138 11.85 -8.25 2.76
C MET A 138 11.74 -6.73 3.00
N GLN A 139 10.72 -6.25 3.70
CA GLN A 139 10.59 -4.83 4.05
C GLN A 139 11.82 -4.36 4.85
N SER A 140 12.25 -5.14 5.84
CA SER A 140 13.46 -4.87 6.62
C SER A 140 14.72 -4.78 5.75
N SER A 141 14.75 -5.50 4.63
CA SER A 141 15.86 -5.47 3.69
C SER A 141 15.95 -4.14 2.93
N PHE A 142 14.83 -3.49 2.66
CA PHE A 142 14.83 -2.17 2.01
C PHE A 142 15.21 -1.05 2.98
N THR A 143 14.84 -1.17 4.25
CA THR A 143 14.97 -0.10 5.24
C THR A 143 16.29 -0.12 6.01
N LYS A 144 17.00 -1.26 6.05
CA LYS A 144 18.32 -1.33 6.70
C LYS A 144 19.42 -0.75 5.80
N PRO A 145 20.31 0.11 6.35
CA PRO A 145 21.39 0.73 5.57
C PRO A 145 22.42 -0.29 5.05
N ASP A 146 22.62 -1.39 5.76
CA ASP A 146 23.65 -2.41 5.45
C ASP A 146 23.17 -3.51 4.49
N PHE A 147 21.97 -3.38 3.93
CA PHE A 147 21.45 -4.40 3.02
C PHE A 147 22.14 -4.36 1.65
N GLN A 148 23.28 -5.03 1.56
CA GLN A 148 24.17 -5.12 0.39
C GLN A 148 23.74 -6.18 -0.64
N LEU A 149 22.49 -6.65 -0.59
CA LEU A 149 22.13 -7.94 -1.19
C LEU A 149 21.52 -7.87 -2.59
N ILE A 150 21.19 -6.67 -3.08
CA ILE A 150 20.79 -6.51 -4.49
C ILE A 150 21.94 -5.88 -5.26
N LYS A 151 22.94 -6.71 -5.56
CA LYS A 151 24.01 -6.38 -6.53
C LYS A 151 23.51 -6.48 -7.98
N ASP A 152 22.24 -6.77 -8.16
CA ASP A 152 21.64 -6.95 -9.48
C ASP A 152 21.43 -5.58 -10.12
N GLN A 153 22.21 -5.29 -11.15
CA GLN A 153 22.22 -3.98 -11.81
C GLN A 153 20.85 -3.61 -12.37
N ALA A 154 20.06 -4.59 -12.80
CA ALA A 154 18.73 -4.37 -13.34
C ALA A 154 17.72 -3.92 -12.28
N PHE A 155 17.86 -4.39 -11.02
CA PHE A 155 16.96 -4.02 -9.92
C PHE A 155 17.43 -2.79 -9.14
N SER A 156 18.75 -2.52 -9.15
CA SER A 156 19.37 -1.42 -8.41
C SER A 156 18.66 -0.07 -8.56
N PRO A 157 18.20 0.36 -9.77
CA PRO A 157 17.46 1.60 -9.94
C PRO A 157 16.22 1.78 -9.06
N TYR A 158 15.47 0.69 -8.81
CA TYR A 158 14.21 0.74 -8.08
C TYR A 158 14.41 0.80 -6.56
N PHE A 159 15.59 0.39 -6.09
CA PHE A 159 15.86 0.21 -4.68
C PHE A 159 15.71 1.50 -3.85
N PRO A 160 16.21 2.69 -4.28
CA PRO A 160 16.01 3.93 -3.54
C PRO A 160 14.53 4.32 -3.40
N VAL A 161 13.72 4.10 -4.43
CA VAL A 161 12.28 4.42 -4.42
C VAL A 161 11.55 3.48 -3.47
N LEU A 162 11.76 2.17 -3.61
CA LEU A 162 11.17 1.15 -2.73
C LEU A 162 11.58 1.36 -1.27
N ARG A 163 12.84 1.73 -1.01
CA ARG A 163 13.31 2.11 0.33
C ARG A 163 12.50 3.27 0.90
N LYS A 164 12.36 4.38 0.17
CA LYS A 164 11.58 5.54 0.62
C LYS A 164 10.12 5.16 0.90
N LEU A 165 9.50 4.39 0.00
CA LEU A 165 8.11 3.94 0.14
C LEU A 165 7.92 3.05 1.36
N PHE A 166 8.75 2.02 1.56
CA PHE A 166 8.65 1.13 2.71
C PHE A 166 8.98 1.83 4.04
N THR A 167 9.95 2.74 4.06
CA THR A 167 10.20 3.59 5.24
C THR A 167 8.95 4.39 5.60
N LEU A 168 8.28 4.98 4.60
CA LEU A 168 7.05 5.73 4.80
C LEU A 168 5.87 4.83 5.23
N SER A 169 5.81 3.57 4.78
CA SER A 169 4.83 2.60 5.27
C SER A 169 5.00 2.32 6.76
N ILE A 170 6.25 2.15 7.23
CA ILE A 170 6.56 1.95 8.66
C ILE A 170 6.16 3.18 9.48
N GLU A 171 6.46 4.39 9.00
CA GLU A 171 5.97 5.63 9.65
C GLU A 171 4.43 5.66 9.70
N GLY A 172 3.77 5.26 8.61
CA GLY A 172 2.31 5.18 8.51
C GLY A 172 1.67 4.15 9.44
N GLU A 173 2.35 3.04 9.71
CA GLU A 173 1.92 2.06 10.72
C GLU A 173 1.87 2.72 12.12
N ALA A 174 2.92 3.43 12.53
CA ALA A 174 2.93 4.14 13.82
C ALA A 174 1.78 5.17 13.92
N ALA A 175 1.54 5.93 12.84
CA ALA A 175 0.41 6.86 12.78
C ALA A 175 -0.96 6.15 12.81
N SER A 176 -1.06 4.90 12.34
CA SER A 176 -2.30 4.14 12.41
C SER A 176 -2.60 3.71 13.85
N TYR A 177 -1.59 3.28 14.61
CA TYR A 177 -1.77 2.99 16.04
C TYR A 177 -2.22 4.22 16.82
N GLU A 178 -1.65 5.40 16.56
CA GLU A 178 -2.08 6.65 17.21
C GLU A 178 -3.58 6.96 16.92
N LEU A 179 -4.02 6.79 15.67
CA LEU A 179 -5.43 6.99 15.31
C LEU A 179 -6.34 5.94 15.96
N GLU A 180 -5.87 4.71 16.15
CA GLU A 180 -6.60 3.64 16.84
C GLU A 180 -6.72 3.89 18.35
N GLU A 181 -5.67 4.41 18.98
CA GLU A 181 -5.70 4.85 20.38
C GLU A 181 -6.71 5.98 20.58
N LEU A 182 -6.67 7.01 19.71
CA LEU A 182 -7.66 8.09 19.70
C LEU A 182 -9.08 7.57 19.47
N ALA A 183 -9.26 6.57 18.61
CA ALA A 183 -10.57 5.95 18.37
C ALA A 183 -11.07 5.22 19.62
N SER A 184 -10.20 4.46 20.27
CA SER A 184 -10.51 3.70 21.48
C SER A 184 -10.85 4.60 22.66
N ALA A 185 -10.23 5.78 22.73
CA ALA A 185 -10.54 6.83 23.70
C ALA A 185 -11.82 7.64 23.35
N GLY A 186 -12.46 7.39 22.20
CA GLY A 186 -13.61 8.16 21.73
C GLY A 186 -13.27 9.59 21.29
N GLN A 187 -11.99 9.89 21.07
CA GLN A 187 -11.45 11.22 20.75
C GLN A 187 -11.13 11.39 19.25
N LEU A 188 -11.28 10.34 18.44
CA LEU A 188 -11.03 10.41 17.02
C LEU A 188 -12.06 11.31 16.31
N THR A 189 -11.56 12.32 15.59
CA THR A 189 -12.36 13.23 14.78
C THR A 189 -12.05 13.04 13.30
N LYS A 190 -12.94 13.53 12.44
CA LYS A 190 -12.73 13.55 10.98
C LYS A 190 -11.47 14.35 10.62
N ASP A 191 -11.20 15.44 11.33
CA ASP A 191 -10.05 16.31 11.08
C ASP A 191 -8.72 15.62 11.43
N HIS A 192 -8.65 14.89 12.54
CA HIS A 192 -7.46 14.08 12.89
C HIS A 192 -7.12 13.12 11.76
N VAL A 193 -8.12 12.39 11.29
CA VAL A 193 -8.01 11.44 10.18
C VAL A 193 -7.54 12.13 8.90
N GLN A 194 -8.25 13.16 8.44
CA GLN A 194 -7.96 13.81 7.17
C GLN A 194 -6.58 14.46 7.18
N LYS A 195 -6.20 15.12 8.27
CA LYS A 195 -4.89 15.75 8.41
C LYS A 195 -3.77 14.72 8.34
N THR A 196 -3.87 13.63 9.10
CA THR A 196 -2.86 12.57 9.11
C THR A 196 -2.79 11.90 7.74
N CYS A 197 -3.91 11.43 7.18
CA CYS A 197 -3.94 10.76 5.88
C CYS A 197 -3.40 11.64 4.76
N LYS A 198 -3.79 12.92 4.72
CA LYS A 198 -3.34 13.86 3.69
C LYS A 198 -1.83 13.99 3.64
N ILE A 199 -1.18 14.10 4.81
CA ILE A 199 0.29 14.21 4.90
C ILE A 199 0.96 12.98 4.28
N TYR A 200 0.48 11.77 4.62
CA TYR A 200 1.06 10.54 4.09
C TYR A 200 0.86 10.40 2.60
N TYR A 201 -0.34 10.61 2.07
CA TYR A 201 -0.56 10.60 0.62
C TYR A 201 0.32 11.60 -0.12
N GLN A 202 0.47 12.82 0.40
CA GLN A 202 1.33 13.82 -0.21
C GLN A 202 2.79 13.35 -0.25
N LYS A 203 3.28 12.75 0.83
CA LYS A 203 4.63 12.16 0.86
C LYS A 203 4.77 11.00 -0.13
N TYR A 204 3.80 10.09 -0.20
CA TYR A 204 3.79 8.98 -1.16
C TYR A 204 3.81 9.48 -2.61
N LEU A 205 2.94 10.44 -2.94
CA LEU A 205 2.87 11.04 -4.27
C LEU A 205 4.16 11.76 -4.63
N ALA A 206 4.75 12.51 -3.70
CA ALA A 206 6.04 13.16 -3.92
C ALA A 206 7.14 12.14 -4.26
N ILE A 207 7.22 11.02 -3.52
CA ILE A 207 8.18 9.95 -3.83
C ILE A 207 7.98 9.39 -5.24
N LEU A 208 6.72 9.17 -5.66
CA LEU A 208 6.41 8.63 -6.99
C LEU A 208 6.67 9.63 -8.11
N PHE A 209 6.37 10.91 -7.90
CA PHE A 209 6.65 11.96 -8.89
C PHE A 209 8.15 12.20 -9.04
N ASP A 210 8.87 12.32 -7.93
CA ASP A 210 10.34 12.42 -7.93
C ASP A 210 10.98 11.22 -8.66
N ALA A 211 10.39 10.03 -8.51
CA ALA A 211 10.82 8.83 -9.22
C ALA A 211 10.54 8.94 -10.73
N SER A 212 9.36 9.41 -11.14
CA SER A 212 9.00 9.58 -12.56
C SER A 212 9.83 10.64 -13.29
N GLU A 213 10.37 11.62 -12.56
CA GLU A 213 11.26 12.64 -13.11
C GLU A 213 12.75 12.23 -13.06
N SER A 214 13.04 11.07 -12.47
CA SER A 214 14.42 10.60 -12.29
C SER A 214 14.95 9.89 -13.53
N ASN A 215 16.08 10.38 -14.06
CA ASN A 215 16.84 9.70 -15.12
C ASN A 215 17.46 8.35 -14.68
N SER A 216 17.30 7.96 -13.41
CA SER A 216 17.86 6.71 -12.90
C SER A 216 16.95 5.50 -13.13
N LEU A 217 15.64 5.71 -13.32
CA LEU A 217 14.67 4.67 -13.61
C LEU A 217 14.48 4.52 -15.13
N PRO A 218 14.07 3.33 -15.62
CA PRO A 218 13.75 3.17 -17.04
C PRO A 218 12.57 4.04 -17.46
N ASP A 219 12.54 4.46 -18.74
CA ASP A 219 11.49 5.29 -19.33
C ASP A 219 10.06 4.72 -19.19
N SER A 220 9.93 3.43 -18.89
CA SER A 220 8.67 2.73 -18.68
C SER A 220 8.22 2.66 -17.21
N TRP A 221 8.75 3.53 -16.34
CA TRP A 221 8.38 3.65 -14.92
C TRP A 221 7.03 4.34 -14.72
#